data_AF-A0A2N2CL91-F1
#
_entry.id   AF-A0A2N2CL91-F1
#
_cell.length_a   1.000
_cell.length_b   1.000
_cell.length_c   1.000
_cell.angle_alpha   90.00
_cell.angle_beta   90.00
_cell.angle_gamma   90.00
#
_symmetry.space_group_name_H-M   'P 1'
#
loop_
_entity.id
_entity.type
_entity.pdbx_description
1 polymer ?
#
loop_
_entity_poly.entity_id
_entity_poly.type
_entity_poly.pdbx_seq_one_letter_code
_entity_poly.pdbx_strand_id
1 'polypeptide(L)' 'QEMWMKKDPMPRIEKHMIDSEIVTASELKALQDSVVKEIAEAIEFANASAYPELSSAVKDIYFDIVEEVRSR' A
#
# COMPACT_ATOMS: atom_id res chain seq x y z
N GLN A 1 18.87 16.82 11.75
CA GLN A 1 17.91 16.04 10.95
C GLN A 1 17.95 16.35 9.45
N GLU A 2 18.33 17.55 9.01
CA GLU A 2 18.26 17.96 7.58
C GLU A 2 19.23 17.27 6.60
N MET A 3 20.35 16.71 7.08
CA MET A 3 21.37 16.14 6.20
C MET A 3 20.86 14.97 5.34
N TRP A 4 19.92 14.18 5.86
CA TRP A 4 19.42 12.98 5.20
C TRP A 4 18.31 13.27 4.19
N MET A 5 17.47 14.27 4.45
CA MET A 5 16.44 14.70 3.50
C MET A 5 17.04 15.23 2.19
N LYS A 6 18.20 15.91 2.26
CA LYS A 6 18.93 16.35 1.07
C LYS A 6 19.54 15.19 0.25
N LYS A 7 19.60 13.98 0.83
CA LYS A 7 20.12 12.77 0.19
C LYS A 7 19.02 11.82 -0.28
N ASP A 8 17.77 12.28 -0.29
CA ASP A 8 16.64 11.48 -0.76
C ASP A 8 16.93 10.87 -2.15
N PRO A 9 16.86 9.54 -2.29
CA PRO A 9 17.07 8.87 -3.58
C PRO A 9 15.98 9.19 -4.61
N MET A 10 14.75 9.53 -4.21
CA MET A 10 13.62 9.69 -5.12
C MET A 10 13.79 10.88 -6.08
N PRO A 11 14.06 12.12 -5.61
CA PRO A 11 14.31 13.24 -6.53
C PRO A 11 15.59 13.06 -7.35
N ARG A 12 16.57 12.30 -6.81
CA ARG A 12 17.85 12.05 -7.49
C ARG A 12 17.67 11.12 -8.68
N ILE A 13 16.89 10.06 -8.53
CA ILE A 13 16.64 9.13 -9.63
C ILE A 13 15.70 9.74 -10.66
N GLU A 14 14.66 10.47 -10.24
CA GLU A 14 13.77 11.23 -11.15
C GLU A 14 14.58 12.17 -12.05
N LYS A 15 15.45 12.99 -11.44
CA LYS A 15 16.32 13.88 -12.20
C LYS A 15 17.24 13.11 -13.15
N HIS A 16 17.87 12.03 -12.68
CA HIS A 16 18.77 11.24 -13.51
C HIS A 16 18.05 10.62 -14.72
N MET A 17 16.82 10.13 -14.55
CA MET A 17 16.04 9.52 -15.62
C MET A 17 15.60 10.56 -16.66
N ILE A 18 15.24 11.77 -16.23
CA ILE A 18 14.89 12.88 -17.14
C ILE A 18 16.14 13.38 -17.87
N ASP A 19 17.23 13.62 -17.15
CA ASP A 19 18.50 14.10 -17.73
C ASP A 19 19.11 13.08 -18.72
N SER A 20 18.82 11.79 -18.55
CA SER A 20 19.26 10.71 -19.44
C SER A 20 18.25 10.39 -20.55
N GLU A 21 17.18 11.19 -20.69
CA GLU A 21 16.10 11.02 -21.69
C GLU A 21 15.43 9.63 -21.65
N ILE A 22 15.45 8.96 -20.49
CA ILE A 22 14.82 7.64 -20.28
C ILE A 22 13.31 7.79 -20.14
N VAL A 23 12.86 8.90 -19.55
CA VAL A 23 11.45 9.23 -19.33
C VAL A 23 11.26 10.73 -19.43
N THR A 24 10.14 11.18 -19.96
CA THR A 24 9.75 12.58 -19.95
C THR A 24 9.06 12.95 -18.63
N ALA A 25 9.11 14.23 -18.25
CA ALA A 25 8.40 14.71 -17.07
C ALA A 25 6.87 14.46 -17.14
N SER A 26 6.30 14.45 -18.36
CA SER A 26 4.88 14.17 -18.56
C SER A 26 4.53 12.70 -18.33
N GLU A 27 5.36 11.78 -18.81
CA GLU A 27 5.17 10.34 -18.59
C GLU A 27 5.33 9.98 -17.11
N LEU A 28 6.32 10.57 -16.44
CA LEU A 28 6.53 10.36 -15.01
C LEU A 28 5.35 10.88 -14.18
N LYS A 29 4.79 12.05 -14.55
CA LYS A 29 3.59 12.57 -13.91
C LYS A 29 2.37 11.67 -14.14
N ALA A 30 2.16 11.20 -15.38
CA ALA A 30 1.07 10.29 -15.69
C ALA A 30 1.16 8.98 -14.89
N LEU A 31 2.37 8.46 -14.68
CA LEU A 31 2.62 7.30 -13.82
C LEU A 31 2.32 7.60 -12.34
N GLN A 32 2.71 8.76 -11.82
CA GLN A 32 2.37 9.16 -10.46
C GLN A 32 0.86 9.25 -10.27
N ASP A 33 0.15 9.87 -11.22
CA ASP A 33 -1.30 10.00 -11.21
C ASP A 33 -1.99 8.62 -11.26
N SER A 34 -1.47 7.66 -12.03
CA SER A 34 -2.00 6.29 -12.07
C SER A 34 -1.83 5.57 -10.74
N VAL A 35 -0.66 5.68 -10.10
CA VAL A 35 -0.39 5.07 -8.79
C VAL A 35 -1.29 5.67 -7.71
N VAL A 36 -1.48 6.99 -7.71
CA VAL A 36 -2.40 7.67 -6.77
C VAL A 36 -3.82 7.14 -6.95
N LYS A 37 -4.25 6.93 -8.20
CA LYS A 37 -5.55 6.36 -8.51
C LYS A 37 -5.69 4.92 -8.00
N GLU A 38 -4.69 4.06 -8.24
CA GLU A 38 -4.68 2.67 -7.74
C GLU A 38 -4.78 2.62 -6.20
N ILE A 39 -4.08 3.51 -5.50
CA ILE A 39 -4.17 3.61 -4.04
C ILE A 39 -5.59 4.03 -3.60
N ALA A 40 -6.19 5.00 -4.29
CA ALA A 40 -7.56 5.44 -3.98
C ALA A 40 -8.57 4.29 -4.15
N GLU A 41 -8.46 3.53 -5.24
CA GLU A 41 -9.31 2.36 -5.51
C GLU A 41 -9.09 1.26 -4.46
N ALA A 42 -7.85 1.02 -4.05
CA ALA A 42 -7.53 0.05 -2.99
C ALA A 42 -8.12 0.45 -1.63
N ILE A 43 -8.10 1.75 -1.29
CA ILE A 43 -8.71 2.28 -0.06
C ILE A 43 -10.23 2.13 -0.13
N GLU A 44 -10.85 2.46 -1.26
CA GLU A 44 -12.29 2.30 -1.46
C GLU A 44 -12.71 0.83 -1.30
N PHE A 45 -11.97 -0.09 -1.93
CA PHE A 45 -12.18 -1.53 -1.78
C PHE A 45 -12.07 -1.98 -0.32
N ALA A 46 -11.04 -1.53 0.41
CA ALA A 46 -10.84 -1.88 1.82
C ALA A 46 -11.99 -1.37 2.71
N ASN A 47 -12.47 -0.15 2.45
CA ASN A 47 -13.57 0.44 3.23
C ASN A 47 -14.94 -0.16 2.88
N ALA A 48 -15.15 -0.57 1.63
CA ALA A 48 -16.37 -1.23 1.18
C ALA A 48 -16.42 -2.71 1.59
N SER A 49 -15.29 -3.28 2.01
CA SER A 49 -15.22 -4.67 2.47
C SER A 49 -16.03 -4.87 3.75
N ALA A 50 -16.84 -5.93 3.77
CA ALA A 50 -17.61 -6.28 4.95
C ALA A 50 -16.69 -6.61 6.13
N TYR A 51 -17.17 -6.34 7.35
CA TYR A 51 -16.50 -6.82 8.55
C TYR A 51 -16.43 -8.36 8.54
N PRO A 52 -15.33 -8.95 9.04
CA PRO A 52 -15.23 -10.38 9.14
C PRO A 52 -16.25 -10.93 10.15
N GLU A 53 -16.60 -12.21 10.01
CA GLU A 53 -17.50 -12.88 10.96
C GLU A 53 -16.92 -12.91 12.37
N LEU A 54 -17.77 -12.85 13.40
CA LEU A 54 -17.33 -12.89 14.80
C LEU A 54 -16.48 -14.14 15.13
N SER A 55 -16.76 -15.27 14.46
CA SER A 55 -16.02 -16.52 14.57
C SER A 55 -14.54 -16.39 14.15
N SER A 56 -14.21 -15.42 13.27
CA SER A 56 -12.84 -15.18 12.85
C SER A 56 -11.98 -14.62 13.97
N ALA A 57 -12.57 -14.02 15.00
CA ALA A 57 -11.83 -13.44 16.13
C ALA A 57 -11.06 -14.48 16.95
N VAL A 58 -11.49 -15.74 16.92
CA VAL A 58 -10.84 -16.86 17.63
C VAL A 58 -10.00 -17.76 16.72
N LYS A 59 -10.01 -17.48 15.41
CA LYS A 59 -9.20 -18.20 14.43
C LYS A 59 -7.73 -17.79 14.59
N ASP A 60 -6.82 -18.73 14.30
CA ASP A 60 -5.36 -18.55 14.33
C ASP A 60 -4.75 -18.31 15.73
N ILE A 61 -5.51 -18.55 16.81
CA ILE A 61 -4.99 -18.51 18.20
C ILE A 61 -4.25 -19.81 18.56
N TYR A 62 -4.81 -20.96 18.20
CA TYR A 62 -4.18 -22.27 18.38
C TYR A 62 -4.22 -23.05 17.06
N PHE A 63 -3.24 -23.93 16.85
CA PHE A 63 -3.08 -24.71 15.63
C PHE A 63 -4.28 -25.64 15.36
N ASP A 64 -4.96 -26.12 16.41
CA ASP A 64 -6.05 -27.07 16.28
C ASP A 64 -7.02 -26.99 17.47
N ILE A 65 -7.84 -25.93 17.58
CA ILE A 65 -9.12 -25.96 18.32
C ILE A 65 -10.09 -24.90 17.74
N VAL A 66 -11.17 -25.35 17.09
CA VAL A 66 -12.42 -24.58 16.89
C VAL A 66 -13.53 -25.23 17.72
N GLU A 67 -13.29 -25.49 19.01
CA GLU A 67 -14.32 -26.05 19.91
C GLU A 67 -14.98 -25.00 20.82
N GLU A 68 -14.33 -23.87 21.13
CA GLU A 68 -14.84 -22.96 22.17
C GLU A 68 -16.06 -22.11 21.77
N VAL A 69 -16.48 -22.10 20.50
CA VAL A 69 -17.67 -21.34 20.05
C VAL A 69 -19.00 -22.11 20.29
N ARG A 70 -18.95 -23.40 20.65
CA ARG A 70 -20.18 -24.20 20.88
C ARG A 70 -20.74 -24.17 22.30
N SER A 71 -20.05 -23.58 23.27
CA SER A 71 -20.46 -23.68 24.67
C SER A 71 -20.20 -22.41 25.48
N ARG A 72 -20.83 -21.28 25.10
CA ARG A 72 -21.24 -20.21 26.03
C ARG A 72 -22.51 -19.55 25.55
#